data_AF-A0A6G6IWB7-F1
#
_entry.id   AF-A0A6G6IWB7-F1
#
_cell.length_a   1.000
_cell.length_b   1.000
_cell.length_c   1.000
_cell.angle_alpha   90.00
_cell.angle_beta   90.00
_cell.angle_gamma   90.00
#
_symmetry.space_group_name_H-M   'P 1'
#
loop_
_entity.id
_entity.type
_entity.pdbx_description
1 polymer ?
#
loop_
_entity_poly.entity_id
_entity_poly.type
_entity_poly.pdbx_seq_one_letter_code
_entity_poly.pdbx_strand_id
1 'polypeptide(L)'
;MPHSSRKPIYRRGPRQTVMAVLTLLLFLALAAIRPEQLLVVLYKTGLVTLAVVVGYWADRSLFLVEARPHECIGGMHIVGAWIRRAIIVGAVVLGMTLGL
;
A
#
# COMPACT_ATOMS: atom_id res chain seq x y z
N MET A 1 40.83 20.88 -23.52
CA MET A 1 39.47 21.04 -24.08
C MET A 1 38.48 20.30 -23.16
N PRO A 2 37.37 20.92 -22.72
CA PRO A 2 36.50 20.38 -21.67
C PRO A 2 35.30 19.61 -22.24
N HIS A 3 34.90 18.51 -21.60
CA HIS A 3 33.56 17.94 -21.75
C HIS A 3 32.87 17.89 -20.38
N SER A 4 32.20 19.00 -20.05
CA SER A 4 31.28 19.08 -18.92
C SER A 4 29.96 18.43 -19.32
N SER A 5 29.81 17.16 -18.98
CA SER A 5 28.58 16.39 -19.20
C SER A 5 27.57 16.68 -18.10
N ARG A 6 26.65 17.63 -18.33
CA ARG A 6 25.52 17.88 -17.41
C ARG A 6 24.59 16.67 -17.42
N LYS A 7 24.54 15.93 -16.31
CA LYS A 7 23.55 14.85 -16.13
C LYS A 7 22.16 15.47 -15.97
N PRO A 8 21.12 15.04 -16.70
CA PRO A 8 19.77 15.52 -16.48
C PRO A 8 19.29 15.07 -15.09
N ILE A 9 18.89 16.04 -14.28
CA ILE A 9 18.28 15.83 -12.96
C ILE A 9 16.86 15.34 -13.21
N TYR A 10 16.69 14.03 -13.41
CA TYR A 10 15.36 13.43 -13.43
C TYR A 10 14.87 13.35 -11.97
N ARG A 11 14.11 14.37 -11.55
CA ARG A 11 13.41 14.40 -10.26
C ARG A 11 12.34 13.30 -10.29
N ARG A 12 12.72 12.05 -10.00
CA ARG A 12 11.76 10.97 -9.75
C ARG A 12 11.06 11.32 -8.46
N GLY A 13 9.92 12.02 -8.56
CA GLY A 13 9.01 12.15 -7.44
C GLY A 13 8.70 10.76 -6.86
N PRO A 14 8.43 10.65 -5.55
CA PRO A 14 8.00 9.39 -4.96
C PRO A 14 6.90 8.79 -5.84
N ARG A 15 7.07 7.54 -6.25
CA ARG A 15 6.25 6.89 -7.31
C ARG A 15 4.74 6.97 -7.07
N GLN A 16 4.34 7.22 -5.83
CA GLN A 16 2.96 7.27 -5.35
C GLN A 16 2.39 8.71 -5.25
N THR A 17 3.15 9.76 -5.58
CA THR A 17 2.63 11.14 -5.47
C THR A 17 1.47 11.41 -6.41
N VAL A 18 1.53 10.90 -7.65
CA VAL A 18 0.45 11.07 -8.65
C VAL A 18 -0.85 10.45 -8.14
N MET A 19 -0.77 9.23 -7.59
CA MET A 19 -1.93 8.54 -7.02
C MET A 19 -2.46 9.23 -5.76
N ALA A 20 -1.57 9.72 -4.89
CA ALA A 20 -1.97 10.46 -3.70
C ALA A 20 -2.72 11.76 -4.04
N VAL A 21 -2.25 12.51 -5.05
CA VAL A 21 -2.92 13.73 -5.52
C VAL A 21 -4.29 13.42 -6.13
N LEU A 22 -4.39 12.39 -6.96
CA LEU A 22 -5.67 11.94 -7.52
C LEU A 22 -6.67 11.56 -6.43
N THR A 23 -6.25 10.75 -5.45
CA THR A 23 -7.10 10.37 -4.31
C THR A 23 -7.59 11.59 -3.54
N LEU A 24 -6.70 12.55 -3.25
CA LEU A 24 -7.07 13.79 -2.57
C LEU A 24 -8.11 14.60 -3.38
N LEU A 25 -7.91 14.73 -4.70
CA LEU A 25 -8.86 15.41 -5.58
C LEU A 25 -10.23 14.73 -5.61
N LEU A 26 -10.26 13.40 -5.65
CA LEU A 26 -11.51 12.64 -5.60
C LEU A 26 -12.25 12.85 -4.26
N PHE A 27 -11.54 12.88 -3.14
CA PHE A 27 -12.13 13.19 -1.83
C PHE A 27 -12.69 14.62 -1.77
N LEU A 28 -12.00 15.60 -2.34
CA LEU A 28 -12.48 16.99 -2.41
C LEU A 28 -13.71 17.12 -3.31
N ALA A 29 -13.73 16.44 -4.45
CA ALA A 29 -14.89 16.39 -5.32
C ALA A 29 -16.09 15.74 -4.61
N LEU A 30 -15.87 14.65 -3.86
CA LEU A 30 -16.91 14.02 -3.04
C LEU A 30 -17.46 14.97 -1.97
N ALA A 31 -16.59 15.70 -1.29
CA ALA A 31 -16.99 16.69 -0.28
C ALA A 31 -17.82 17.84 -0.89
N ALA A 32 -17.56 18.24 -2.14
CA ALA A 32 -18.30 19.29 -2.82
C ALA A 32 -19.68 18.82 -3.35
N ILE A 33 -19.78 17.57 -3.84
CA ILE A 33 -21.02 17.06 -4.45
C ILE A 33 -21.96 16.44 -3.39
N ARG A 34 -21.41 15.67 -2.44
CA ARG A 34 -22.16 14.91 -1.42
C ARG A 34 -21.45 14.94 -0.06
N PRO A 35 -21.50 16.07 0.69
CA PRO A 35 -20.81 16.21 1.97
C PRO A 35 -21.30 15.20 3.02
N GLU A 36 -22.56 14.80 2.95
CA GLU A 36 -23.19 13.77 3.79
C GLU A 36 -22.54 12.38 3.66
N GLN A 37 -21.96 12.06 2.50
CA GLN A 37 -21.32 10.77 2.25
C GLN A 37 -19.86 10.73 2.71
N LEU A 38 -19.25 11.90 2.99
CA LEU A 38 -17.83 12.01 3.32
C LEU A 38 -17.47 11.19 4.58
N LEU A 39 -18.32 11.26 5.62
CA LEU A 39 -18.07 10.58 6.89
C LEU A 39 -18.10 9.05 6.74
N VAL A 40 -18.98 8.52 5.89
CA VAL A 40 -19.07 7.08 5.59
C VAL A 40 -17.85 6.60 4.79
N VAL A 41 -17.38 7.40 3.81
CA VAL A 41 -16.22 7.03 3.00
C VAL A 41 -14.93 7.12 3.83
N LEU A 42 -14.80 8.14 4.68
CA LEU A 42 -13.68 8.24 5.62
C LEU A 42 -13.66 7.07 6.60
N TYR A 43 -14.82 6.66 7.11
CA TYR A 43 -14.94 5.48 7.96
C TYR A 43 -14.47 4.20 7.24
N LYS A 44 -14.98 3.93 6.03
CA LYS A 44 -14.61 2.73 5.25
C LYS A 44 -13.12 2.73 4.87
N THR A 45 -12.59 3.86 4.44
CA THR A 45 -11.17 3.95 4.07
C THR A 45 -10.26 3.87 5.30
N GLY A 46 -10.66 4.43 6.45
CA GLY A 46 -9.98 4.26 7.73
C GLY A 46 -9.95 2.80 8.21
N LEU A 47 -11.04 2.06 8.02
CA LEU A 47 -11.06 0.63 8.31
C LEU A 47 -10.09 -0.16 7.42
N VAL A 48 -10.07 0.14 6.11
CA VAL A 48 -9.15 -0.52 5.19
C VAL A 48 -7.69 -0.20 5.53
N THR A 49 -7.36 1.04 5.90
CA THR A 49 -5.98 1.38 6.29
C THR A 49 -5.56 0.67 7.58
N LEU A 50 -6.45 0.60 8.58
CA LEU A 50 -6.20 -0.17 9.80
C LEU A 50 -6.03 -1.67 9.51
N ALA A 51 -6.87 -2.25 8.65
CA ALA A 51 -6.77 -3.64 8.25
C ALA A 51 -5.44 -3.96 7.57
N VAL A 52 -4.92 -3.06 6.72
CA VAL A 52 -3.60 -3.22 6.10
C VAL A 52 -2.49 -3.16 7.15
N VAL A 53 -2.57 -2.25 8.11
CA VAL A 53 -1.59 -2.16 9.21
C VAL A 53 -1.61 -3.45 10.02
N VAL A 54 -2.78 -3.91 10.46
CA VAL A 54 -2.94 -5.16 11.21
C VAL A 54 -2.45 -6.36 10.39
N GLY A 55 -2.76 -6.43 9.10
CA GLY A 55 -2.28 -7.49 8.20
C GLY A 55 -0.76 -7.53 8.07
N TYR A 56 -0.09 -6.37 8.05
CA TYR A 56 1.36 -6.29 8.06
C TYR A 56 1.97 -6.77 9.39
N TRP A 57 1.36 -6.39 10.52
CA TRP A 57 1.79 -6.89 11.82
C TRP A 57 1.58 -8.41 11.95
N ALA A 58 0.45 -8.92 11.46
CA ALA A 58 0.15 -10.35 11.43
C ALA A 58 1.13 -11.15 10.55
N ASP A 59 1.46 -10.65 9.36
CA ASP A 59 2.52 -11.25 8.53
C ASP A 59 3.86 -11.32 9.30
N ARG A 60 4.19 -10.25 10.02
CA ARG A 60 5.46 -10.17 10.76
C ARG A 60 5.50 -11.03 12.03
N SER A 61 4.37 -11.29 12.69
CA SER A 61 4.30 -12.18 13.86
C SER A 61 4.30 -13.65 13.49
N LEU A 62 3.75 -14.00 12.31
CA LEU A 62 3.65 -15.38 11.84
C LEU A 62 4.95 -15.90 11.23
N PHE A 63 5.80 -15.02 10.70
CA PHE A 63 7.04 -15.41 10.01
C PHE A 63 8.27 -14.69 10.57
N LEU A 64 9.23 -15.50 11.03
CA LEU A 64 10.55 -15.05 11.48
C LEU A 64 11.40 -14.52 10.30
N VAL A 65 12.53 -13.87 10.63
CA VAL A 65 13.35 -13.07 9.71
C VAL A 65 13.79 -13.86 8.47
N GLU A 66 14.17 -15.14 8.60
CA GLU A 66 14.62 -15.99 7.46
C GLU A 66 13.58 -16.18 6.33
N ALA A 67 12.28 -15.99 6.57
CA ALA A 67 11.23 -16.20 5.56
C ALA A 67 10.87 -14.93 4.77
N ARG A 68 11.70 -13.89 4.86
CA ARG A 68 11.51 -12.60 4.18
C ARG A 68 11.87 -12.69 2.70
N PRO A 69 11.14 -12.02 1.79
CA PRO A 69 11.40 -12.11 0.35
C PRO A 69 12.80 -11.67 -0.08
N HIS A 70 13.51 -10.88 0.74
CA HIS A 70 14.87 -10.42 0.48
C HIS A 70 15.95 -11.38 1.02
N GLU A 71 15.59 -12.34 1.86
CA GLU A 71 16.50 -13.33 2.45
C GLU A 71 16.28 -14.74 1.90
N CYS A 72 15.21 -14.94 1.10
CA CYS A 72 14.91 -16.22 0.47
C CYS A 72 15.94 -16.60 -0.61
N ILE A 73 16.61 -17.74 -0.42
CA ILE A 73 17.52 -18.31 -1.42
C ILE A 73 16.70 -19.13 -2.43
N GLY A 74 16.37 -18.51 -3.57
CA GLY A 74 15.69 -19.16 -4.70
C GLY A 74 14.39 -18.48 -5.12
N GLY A 75 14.19 -18.31 -6.44
CA GLY A 75 13.07 -17.58 -7.01
C GLY A 75 11.69 -18.11 -6.60
N MET A 76 11.54 -19.43 -6.46
CA MET A 76 10.28 -20.04 -6.04
C MET A 76 9.90 -19.70 -4.59
N HIS A 77 10.88 -19.63 -3.68
CA HIS A 77 10.66 -19.21 -2.29
C HIS A 77 10.31 -17.73 -2.18
N ILE A 78 10.94 -16.88 -3.00
CA ILE A 78 10.61 -15.45 -3.09
C ILE A 78 9.14 -15.30 -3.49
N VAL A 79 8.71 -15.90 -4.60
CA VAL A 79 7.32 -15.83 -5.08
C VAL A 79 6.34 -16.36 -4.02
N GLY A 80 6.67 -17.46 -3.35
CA GLY A 80 5.87 -18.00 -2.24
C GLY A 80 5.70 -17.00 -1.08
N ALA A 81 6.75 -16.25 -0.73
CA ALA A 81 6.68 -15.22 0.30
C ALA A 81 5.81 -14.02 -0.10
N TRP A 82 5.83 -13.61 -1.38
CA TRP A 82 4.96 -12.55 -1.91
C TRP A 82 3.48 -12.97 -1.91
N ILE A 83 3.18 -14.18 -2.37
CA ILE A 83 1.81 -14.71 -2.44
C ILE A 83 1.22 -14.81 -1.03
N ARG A 84 1.98 -15.37 -0.08
CA ARG A 84 1.54 -15.51 1.31
C ARG A 84 1.20 -14.17 1.95
N ARG A 85 2.06 -13.16 1.77
CA ARG A 85 1.81 -11.78 2.23
C ARG A 85 0.52 -11.21 1.65
N ALA A 86 0.31 -11.38 0.36
CA ALA A 86 -0.91 -10.93 -0.29
C ALA A 86 -2.16 -11.63 0.27
N ILE A 87 -2.09 -12.94 0.52
CA ILE A 87 -3.21 -13.72 1.08
C ILE A 87 -3.53 -13.31 2.51
N ILE A 88 -2.53 -13.15 3.38
CA ILE A 88 -2.74 -12.77 4.79
C ILE A 88 -3.33 -11.37 4.88
N VAL A 89 -2.74 -10.40 4.17
CA VAL A 89 -3.27 -9.02 4.15
C VAL A 89 -4.66 -9.00 3.54
N GLY A 90 -4.89 -9.74 2.44
CA GLY A 90 -6.21 -9.86 1.81
C GLY A 90 -7.26 -10.46 2.76
N ALA A 91 -6.93 -11.52 3.49
CA ALA A 91 -7.81 -12.16 4.46
C ALA A 91 -8.16 -11.21 5.62
N VAL A 92 -7.19 -10.44 6.13
CA VAL A 92 -7.43 -9.44 7.19
C VAL A 92 -8.33 -8.30 6.69
N VAL A 93 -8.09 -7.80 5.48
CA VAL A 93 -8.92 -6.76 4.86
C VAL A 93 -10.35 -7.27 4.64
N LEU A 94 -10.53 -8.48 4.11
CA LEU A 94 -11.84 -9.09 3.93
C LEU A 94 -12.53 -9.32 5.28
N GLY A 95 -11.83 -9.83 6.29
CA GLY A 95 -12.38 -10.04 7.63
C GLY A 95 -12.88 -8.75 8.28
N MET A 96 -12.10 -7.66 8.20
CA MET A 96 -12.51 -6.36 8.75
C MET A 96 -13.64 -5.70 7.97
N THR A 97 -13.74 -5.95 6.66
CA THR A 97 -14.75 -5.28 5.81
C THR A 97 -16.05 -6.06 5.65
N LEU A 98 -16.04 -7.38 5.85
CA LEU A 98 -17.25 -8.24 5.81
C LEU A 98 -17.95 -8.35 7.16
N GLY A 99 -17.26 -8.05 8.27
CA GLY A 99 -17.84 -8.05 9.62
C GLY A 99 -18.75 -6.84 9.94
N LEU A 100 -19.13 -6.06 8.93
CA LEU A 100 -19.91 -4.82 8.99
C LEU A 100 -21.14 -4.92 8.09
#